data_AF-A0A965P9P5-F1
#
_entry.id   AF-A0A965P9P5-F1
#
_cell.length_a   1.000
_cell.length_b   1.000
_cell.length_c   1.000
_cell.angle_alpha   90.00
_cell.angle_beta   90.00
_cell.angle_gamma   90.00
#
_symmetry.space_group_name_H-M   'P 1'
#
loop_
_entity.id
_entity.type
_entity.pdbx_description
1 polymer ?
#
loop_
_entity_poly.entity_id
_entity_poly.type
_entity_poly.pdbx_seq_one_letter_code
_entity_poly.pdbx_strand_id
1 'polypeptide(L)' 'MNDTLEYLIKKIGEERNNIADCLVNGNLQDFAQYQFLCGQARGLLAAQVIISDLATQLEQDDD' A
#
# COMPACT_ATOMS: atom_id res chain seq x y z
N MET A 1 -7.77 8.88 -15.79
CA MET A 1 -7.60 8.35 -14.42
C MET A 1 -8.90 8.47 -13.61
N ASN A 2 -9.41 7.36 -13.08
CA ASN A 2 -10.63 7.32 -12.26
C ASN A 2 -10.31 7.80 -10.83
N ASP A 3 -10.90 8.92 -10.39
CA ASP A 3 -10.70 9.54 -9.05
C ASP A 3 -10.75 8.53 -7.88
N THR A 4 -11.55 7.47 -8.05
CA THR A 4 -11.68 6.39 -7.05
C THR A 4 -10.37 5.59 -6.93
N LEU A 5 -9.73 5.24 -8.05
CA LEU A 5 -8.50 4.45 -8.06
C LEU A 5 -7.32 5.27 -7.53
N GLU A 6 -7.25 6.55 -7.86
CA GLU A 6 -6.27 7.48 -7.28
C GLU A 6 -6.41 7.58 -5.77
N TYR A 7 -7.64 7.74 -5.27
CA TYR A 7 -7.92 7.77 -3.85
C TYR A 7 -7.45 6.48 -3.14
N LEU A 8 -7.72 5.31 -3.74
CA LEU A 8 -7.27 4.03 -3.20
C LEU A 8 -5.73 3.93 -3.16
N ILE A 9 -5.04 4.31 -4.24
CA ILE A 9 -3.57 4.31 -4.30
C ILE A 9 -3.00 5.23 -3.21
N LYS A 10 -3.56 6.43 -3.06
CA LYS A 10 -3.15 7.39 -2.02
C LYS A 10 -3.34 6.79 -0.63
N LYS A 11 -4.52 6.22 -0.36
CA LYS A 11 -4.83 5.67 0.97
C LYS A 11 -3.94 4.49 1.33
N ILE A 12 -3.65 3.61 0.37
CA ILE A 12 -2.69 2.50 0.55
C ILE A 12 -1.28 3.03 0.84
N GLY A 13 -0.85 4.09 0.15
CA GLY A 13 0.41 4.77 0.42
C GLY A 13 0.50 5.34 1.84
N GLU A 14 -0.56 5.98 2.33
CA GLU A 14 -0.64 6.48 3.70
C GLU A 14 -0.50 5.36 4.73
N GLU A 15 -1.21 4.24 4.56
CA GLU A 15 -1.09 3.11 5.49
C GLU A 15 0.29 2.46 5.46
N ARG A 16 0.94 2.38 4.29
CA ARG A 16 2.34 1.93 4.21
C ARG A 16 3.29 2.86 4.95
N ASN A 17 3.08 4.16 4.89
CA ASN A 17 3.88 5.14 5.63
C ASN A 17 3.67 4.99 7.15
N ASN A 18 2.43 4.80 7.60
CA ASN A 18 2.14 4.53 9.01
C ASN A 18 2.91 3.31 9.53
N ILE A 19 2.95 2.23 8.75
CA ILE A 19 3.72 1.02 9.09
C ILE A 19 5.22 1.33 9.12
N ALA A 20 5.74 2.05 8.12
CA ALA A 20 7.14 2.43 8.08
C ALA A 20 7.54 3.25 9.31
N ASP A 21 6.70 4.20 9.71
CA ASP A 21 6.89 5.01 10.92
C ASP A 21 6.88 4.14 12.18
N CYS A 22 5.97 3.16 12.30
CA CYS A 22 5.98 2.21 13.42
C CYS A 22 7.29 1.40 13.48
N LEU A 23 7.80 0.97 12.33
CA LEU A 23 9.06 0.21 12.24
C LEU A 23 10.27 1.08 12.60
N VAL A 24 10.33 2.32 12.11
CA VAL A 24 11.45 3.26 12.34
C VAL A 24 11.48 3.76 13.78
N ASN A 25 10.32 4.06 14.36
CA ASN A 25 10.23 4.55 15.74
C ASN A 25 10.59 3.47 16.78
N GLY A 26 10.72 2.21 16.38
CA GLY A 26 11.17 1.13 17.26
C GLY A 26 10.15 0.74 18.35
N ASN A 27 8.88 1.15 18.21
CA ASN A 27 7.81 0.84 19.16
C ASN A 27 7.26 -0.60 18.98
N LEU A 28 8.15 -1.56 18.76
CA LEU A 28 7.81 -2.97 18.54
C LEU A 28 8.04 -3.77 19.82
N GLN A 29 7.04 -4.56 20.20
CA GLN A 29 7.04 -5.41 21.39
C GLN A 29 7.99 -6.60 21.23
N ASP A 30 7.99 -7.22 20.04
CA ASP A 30 8.80 -8.38 19.74
C ASP A 30 9.05 -8.55 18.23
N PHE A 31 9.81 -9.59 17.88
CA PHE A 31 10.09 -9.93 16.50
C PHE A 31 8.85 -10.40 15.73
N ALA A 32 7.85 -10.98 16.41
CA ALA A 32 6.61 -11.40 15.77
C ALA A 32 5.81 -10.17 15.27
N GLN A 33 5.75 -9.09 16.05
CA GLN A 33 5.15 -7.84 15.64
C GLN A 33 5.89 -7.20 14.47
N TYR A 34 7.22 -7.24 14.46
CA TYR A 34 8.03 -6.82 13.30
C TYR A 34 7.64 -7.60 12.04
N GLN A 35 7.63 -8.94 12.11
CA GLN A 35 7.29 -9.80 10.97
C GLN A 35 5.85 -9.54 10.47
N PHE A 36 4.92 -9.33 11.40
CA PHE A 36 3.53 -9.01 11.08
C PHE A 36 3.43 -7.69 10.28
N LEU A 37 4.05 -6.61 10.77
CA LEU A 37 4.04 -5.31 10.11
C LEU A 37 4.73 -5.36 8.73
N CYS A 38 5.86 -6.05 8.60
CA CYS A 38 6.49 -6.28 7.30
C CYS A 38 5.62 -7.11 6.35
N GLY A 39 4.84 -8.07 6.86
CA GLY A 39 3.83 -8.79 6.09
C GLY A 39 2.72 -7.87 5.59
N GLN A 40 2.18 -7.03 6.47
CA GLN A 40 1.15 -6.06 6.15
C GLN A 40 1.61 -5.05 5.09
N ALA A 41 2.80 -4.47 5.25
CA ALA A 41 3.39 -3.55 4.26
C ALA A 41 3.57 -4.20 2.88
N ARG A 42 3.97 -5.49 2.82
CA ARG A 42 4.07 -6.24 1.56
C ARG A 42 2.71 -6.48 0.91
N GLY A 43 1.69 -6.81 1.71
CA GLY A 43 0.32 -6.97 1.21
C GLY A 43 -0.24 -5.68 0.62
N LEU A 44 -0.02 -4.55 1.30
CA LEU A 44 -0.40 -3.23 0.82
C LEU A 44 0.32 -2.85 -0.48
N LEU A 45 1.62 -3.16 -0.59
CA LEU A 45 2.36 -2.94 -1.83
C LEU A 45 1.80 -3.77 -2.99
N ALA A 46 1.47 -5.04 -2.77
CA ALA A 46 0.86 -5.89 -3.78
C ALA A 46 -0.49 -5.33 -4.24
N ALA A 47 -1.33 -4.87 -3.29
CA ALA A 47 -2.60 -4.22 -3.61
C ALA A 47 -2.41 -2.95 -4.45
N GLN A 48 -1.43 -2.11 -4.09
CA GLN A 48 -1.10 -0.90 -4.84
C GLN A 48 -0.72 -1.21 -6.30
N VAL A 49 0.10 -2.23 -6.52
CA VAL A 49 0.49 -2.67 -7.88
C VAL A 49 -0.73 -3.11 -8.69
N ILE A 50 -1.58 -3.98 -8.13
CA ILE A 50 -2.78 -4.47 -8.82
C ILE A 50 -3.72 -3.32 -9.22
N ILE A 51 -3.89 -2.33 -8.34
CA ILE A 51 -4.74 -1.17 -8.62
C ILE A 51 -4.12 -0.26 -9.68
N SER A 52 -2.81 -0.03 -9.64
CA SER A 52 -2.10 0.74 -10.67
C SER A 52 -2.17 0.07 -12.05
N ASP A 53 -2.06 -1.26 -12.09
CA ASP A 53 -2.18 -2.03 -13.33
C ASP A 53 -3.60 -1.90 -13.89
N LEU A 54 -4.63 -2.00 -13.04
CA LEU A 54 -6.02 -1.79 -13.43
C LEU A 54 -6.26 -0.36 -13.94
N ALA A 55 -5.74 0.66 -13.25
CA ALA A 55 -5.86 2.05 -13.69
C ALA A 55 -5.25 2.25 -15.08
N THR A 56 -4.07 1.66 -15.32
CA THR A 56 -3.40 1.70 -16.63
C THR A 56 -4.22 1.00 -17.72
N GLN A 57 -4.82 -0.15 -17.43
CA GLN A 57 -5.66 -0.87 -18.39
C GLN A 57 -6.90 -0.07 -18.77
N LEU A 58 -7.58 0.51 -17.78
CA LEU A 58 -8.77 1.33 -18.04
C LEU A 58 -8.46 2.60 -18.85
N GLU A 59 -7.29 3.21 -18.63
CA GLU A 59 -6.84 4.34 -19.45
C GLU A 59 -6.55 3.94 -20.90
N GLN A 60 -6.05 2.72 -21.13
CA GLN A 60 -5.81 2.20 -22.48
C GLN A 60 -7.08 1.73 -23.19
N ASP A 61 -8.09 1.27 -22.45
CA ASP A 61 -9.38 0.82 -23.00
C ASP A 61 -10.32 2.01 -23.32
N ASP A 62 -10.13 3.17 -22.67
CA ASP A 62 -10.90 4.40 -22.91
C ASP A 62 -10.32 5.26 -24.07
N ASP A 63 -9.14 4.93 -24.60
CA ASP A 63 -8.46 5.54 -25.76
C ASP A 63 -8.79 4.83 -27.10
#